data_AF-X8CJ26-F1
#
_entry.id   AF-X8CJ26-F1
#
_cell.length_a   1.000
_cell.length_b   1.000
_cell.length_c   1.000
_cell.angle_alpha   90.00
_cell.angle_beta   90.00
_cell.angle_gamma   90.00
#
_symmetry.space_group_name_H-M   'P 1'
#
loop_
_entity.id
_entity.type
_entity.pdbx_description
1 polymer ?
#
loop_
_entity_poly.entity_id
_entity_poly.type
_entity_poly.pdbx_seq_one_letter_code
_entity_poly.pdbx_strand_id
1 'polypeptide(L)'
;MFFSLSGAIGILRMPDVYTRIQCSSKTITAGALPLLAGLAVAKGPFTEYGSRALLVAVLLLLVNPIAAHALARAAYKTGVPMWHGAVIDQPEGPGAGR
;
A
#
# COMPACT_ATOMS: atom_id res chain seq x y z
N MET A 1 -13.76 -5.89 -4.20
CA MET A 1 -13.68 -7.22 -3.57
C MET A 1 -12.59 -8.09 -4.20
N PHE A 2 -12.60 -8.37 -5.51
CA PHE A 2 -11.55 -9.17 -6.17
C PHE A 2 -10.12 -8.69 -5.84
N PHE A 3 -9.84 -7.39 -5.99
CA PHE A 3 -8.53 -6.81 -5.66
C PHE A 3 -8.16 -6.90 -4.18
N SER A 4 -9.14 -6.90 -3.28
CA SER A 4 -8.89 -7.05 -1.84
C SER A 4 -8.50 -8.48 -1.49
N LEU A 5 -9.13 -9.46 -2.14
CA LEU A 5 -8.79 -10.88 -1.97
C LEU A 5 -7.43 -11.20 -2.59
N SER A 6 -7.17 -10.75 -3.83
CA SER A 6 -5.88 -10.96 -4.47
C SER A 6 -4.75 -10.26 -3.71
N GLY A 7 -5.03 -9.10 -3.12
CA GLY A 7 -4.14 -8.39 -2.21
C GLY A 7 -3.80 -9.17 -0.94
N ALA A 8 -4.82 -9.72 -0.26
CA ALA A 8 -4.63 -10.56 0.93
C ALA A 8 -3.81 -11.83 0.63
N ILE A 9 -4.13 -12.51 -0.47
CA ILE A 9 -3.35 -13.66 -0.96
C ILE A 9 -1.92 -13.23 -1.31
N GLY A 10 -1.78 -12.07 -1.95
CA GLY A 10 -0.48 -11.48 -2.28
C GLY A 10 0.38 -11.26 -1.05
N ILE A 11 -0.17 -10.73 0.05
CA ILE A 11 0.56 -10.55 1.31
C ILE A 11 1.05 -11.89 1.90
N LEU A 12 0.22 -12.94 1.83
CA LEU A 12 0.59 -14.28 2.31
C LEU A 12 1.65 -14.95 1.44
N ARG A 13 1.57 -14.78 0.11
CA ARG A 13 2.46 -15.44 -0.85
C ARG A 13 3.75 -14.68 -1.09
N MET A 14 3.74 -13.35 -0.94
CA MET A 14 4.93 -12.55 -1.18
C MET A 14 6.01 -12.88 -0.14
N PRO A 15 7.25 -13.06 -0.60
CA PRO A 15 8.30 -13.58 0.25
C PRO A 15 9.09 -12.52 1.02
N ASP A 16 9.01 -11.26 0.60
CA ASP A 16 9.78 -10.14 1.16
C ASP A 16 8.85 -9.01 1.62
N VAL A 17 9.22 -8.34 2.72
CA VAL A 17 8.52 -7.19 3.30
C VAL A 17 8.28 -6.08 2.27
N TYR A 18 9.26 -5.74 1.43
CA TYR A 18 9.08 -4.69 0.42
C TYR A 18 8.00 -5.05 -0.61
N THR A 19 7.98 -6.32 -1.03
CA THR A 19 6.98 -6.83 -1.95
C THR A 19 5.59 -6.93 -1.29
N ARG A 20 5.51 -7.25 0.01
CA ARG A 20 4.26 -7.24 0.79
C ARG A 20 3.69 -5.83 0.96
N ILE A 21 4.53 -4.82 1.18
CA ILE A 21 4.11 -3.41 1.25
C ILE A 21 3.44 -3.01 -0.07
N GLN A 22 4.03 -3.38 -1.22
CA GLN A 22 3.41 -3.10 -2.51
C GLN A 22 2.05 -3.79 -2.70
N CYS A 23 1.92 -5.05 -2.27
CA CYS A 23 0.63 -5.76 -2.32
C CYS A 23 -0.42 -5.07 -1.45
N SER A 24 -0.05 -4.64 -0.24
CA SER A 24 -0.95 -3.91 0.65
C SER A 24 -1.40 -2.58 0.03
N SER A 25 -0.48 -1.81 -0.54
CA SER A 25 -0.82 -0.53 -1.16
C SER A 25 -1.73 -0.67 -2.39
N LYS A 26 -1.53 -1.69 -3.23
CA LYS A 26 -2.44 -2.01 -4.35
C LYS A 26 -3.84 -2.42 -3.88
N THR A 27 -3.93 -3.10 -2.75
CA THR A 27 -5.22 -3.51 -2.15
C THR A 27 -6.07 -2.30 -1.77
N ILE A 28 -5.46 -1.27 -1.21
CA ILE A 28 -6.17 -0.05 -0.80
C ILE A 28 -6.63 0.74 -2.02
N THR A 29 -5.73 0.95 -3.00
CA THR A 29 -6.04 1.79 -4.15
C THR A 29 -6.95 1.13 -5.17
N ALA A 30 -6.76 -0.15 -5.49
CA ALA A 30 -7.58 -0.87 -6.46
C ALA A 30 -8.75 -1.65 -5.82
N GLY A 31 -8.74 -1.83 -4.50
CA GLY A 31 -9.79 -2.54 -3.77
C GLY A 31 -10.74 -1.61 -3.02
N ALA A 32 -10.21 -0.83 -2.07
CA ALA A 32 -11.03 -0.02 -1.17
C ALA A 32 -11.55 1.27 -1.81
N LEU A 33 -10.71 2.01 -2.56
CA LEU A 33 -11.14 3.25 -3.23
C LEU A 33 -12.32 3.07 -4.20
N PRO A 34 -12.33 2.10 -5.14
CA PRO A 34 -13.48 1.92 -6.02
C PRO A 34 -14.74 1.46 -5.27
N LEU A 35 -14.58 0.76 -4.15
CA LEU A 35 -15.71 0.39 -3.28
C LEU A 35 -16.34 1.65 -2.63
N LEU A 36 -15.50 2.54 -2.10
CA LEU A 36 -15.93 3.81 -1.52
C LEU A 36 -16.52 4.76 -2.57
N ALA A 37 -15.93 4.79 -3.78
CA ALA A 37 -16.46 5.55 -4.90
C ALA A 37 -17.84 5.02 -5.33
N GLY A 38 -18.00 3.69 -5.42
CA GLY A 38 -19.30 3.07 -5.69
C GLY A 38 -20.35 3.41 -4.64
N LEU A 39 -19.97 3.44 -3.36
CA LEU A 39 -20.85 3.88 -2.27
C LEU A 39 -21.26 5.35 -2.40
N ALA A 40 -20.31 6.23 -2.72
CA ALA A 40 -20.58 7.66 -2.93
C ALA A 40 -21.50 7.91 -4.14
N VAL A 41 -21.37 7.13 -5.21
CA VAL A 41 -22.26 7.20 -6.37
C VAL A 41 -23.65 6.64 -6.03
N ALA A 42 -23.73 5.50 -5.34
CA ALA A 42 -25.00 4.83 -5.03
C ALA A 42 -25.86 5.59 -4.01
N LYS A 43 -25.24 6.25 -3.02
CA LYS A 43 -25.95 7.05 -2.00
C LYS A 43 -25.99 8.54 -2.32
N GLY A 44 -25.19 9.01 -3.27
CA GLY A 44 -25.03 10.43 -3.57
C GLY A 44 -24.01 11.12 -2.65
N PRO A 45 -23.20 12.06 -3.17
CA PRO A 45 -22.06 12.63 -2.46
C PRO A 45 -22.43 13.52 -1.26
N PHE A 46 -23.62 14.12 -1.26
CA PHE A 46 -24.10 15.02 -0.21
C PHE A 46 -24.87 14.32 0.91
N THR A 47 -24.93 12.99 0.89
CA THR A 47 -25.50 12.22 2.01
C THR A 47 -24.48 12.04 3.13
N GLU A 48 -24.95 11.78 4.35
CA GLU A 48 -24.10 11.50 5.51
C GLU A 48 -23.10 10.37 5.23
N TYR A 49 -23.54 9.33 4.51
CA TYR A 49 -22.69 8.21 4.13
C TYR A 49 -21.73 8.54 2.98
N GLY A 50 -22.19 9.26 1.96
CA GLY A 50 -21.37 9.62 0.78
C GLY A 50 -20.23 10.58 1.12
N SER A 51 -20.49 11.59 1.94
CA SER A 51 -19.49 12.56 2.39
C SER A 51 -18.39 11.91 3.26
N ARG A 52 -18.77 11.03 4.19
CA ARG A 52 -17.83 10.22 4.98
C ARG A 52 -17.02 9.29 4.09
N ALA A 53 -17.64 8.63 3.11
CA ALA A 53 -16.94 7.74 2.17
C ALA A 53 -15.88 8.50 1.35
N LEU A 54 -16.20 9.72 0.89
CA LEU A 54 -15.26 10.59 0.20
C LEU A 54 -14.10 11.03 1.10
N LEU A 55 -14.38 11.45 2.33
CA LEU A 55 -13.33 11.79 3.31
C LEU A 55 -12.39 10.62 3.58
N VAL A 56 -12.94 9.41 3.78
CA VAL A 56 -12.14 8.20 3.97
C VAL A 56 -11.34 7.85 2.72
N ALA A 57 -11.90 8.02 1.52
CA ALA A 57 -11.18 7.77 0.27
C ALA A 57 -9.97 8.69 0.11
N VAL A 58 -10.13 9.99 0.37
CA VAL A 58 -9.02 10.97 0.35
C VAL A 58 -7.98 10.63 1.41
N LEU A 59 -8.41 10.33 2.63
CA LEU A 59 -7.51 9.98 3.72
C LEU A 59 -6.70 8.72 3.39
N LEU A 60 -7.34 7.66 2.86
CA LEU A 60 -6.65 6.44 2.45
C LEU A 60 -5.63 6.69 1.35
N LEU A 61 -5.92 7.60 0.41
CA LEU A 61 -5.01 7.94 -0.67
C LEU A 61 -3.75 8.68 -0.18
N LEU A 62 -3.86 9.46 0.90
CA LEU A 62 -2.73 10.13 1.54
C LEU A 62 -1.97 9.24 2.52
N VAL A 63 -2.70 8.49 3.36
CA VAL A 63 -2.10 7.63 4.40
C VAL A 63 -1.36 6.46 3.77
N ASN A 64 -1.83 5.91 2.65
CA ASN A 64 -1.20 4.77 2.00
C ASN A 64 0.27 5.04 1.58
N PRO A 65 0.62 6.10 0.82
CA PRO A 65 2.02 6.38 0.48
C PRO A 65 2.86 6.74 1.70
N ILE A 66 2.29 7.44 2.69
CA ILE A 66 3.00 7.78 3.94
C ILE A 66 3.37 6.49 4.70
N ALA A 67 2.40 5.60 4.89
CA ALA A 67 2.59 4.33 5.57
C ALA A 67 3.55 3.42 4.80
N ALA A 68 3.40 3.31 3.48
CA ALA A 68 4.29 2.51 2.64
C ALA A 68 5.74 3.01 2.71
N HIS A 69 5.95 4.32 2.63
CA HIS A 69 7.28 4.91 2.73
C HIS A 69 7.88 4.73 4.12
N ALA A 70 7.11 4.96 5.19
CA ALA A 70 7.56 4.76 6.56
C ALA A 70 7.93 3.30 6.84
N LEU A 71 7.12 2.34 6.38
CA LEU A 71 7.39 0.91 6.50
C LEU A 71 8.64 0.49 5.72
N ALA A 72 8.80 0.95 4.48
CA ALA A 72 9.97 0.64 3.67
C ALA A 72 11.25 1.22 4.29
N ARG A 73 11.21 2.45 4.78
CA ARG A 73 12.34 3.08 5.47
C ARG A 73 12.67 2.39 6.79
N ALA A 74 11.67 1.95 7.54
CA ALA A 74 11.87 1.16 8.75
C ALA A 74 12.54 -0.18 8.43
N ALA A 75 12.01 -0.92 7.46
CA ALA A 75 12.57 -2.21 7.01
C ALA A 75 14.03 -2.08 6.56
N TYR A 76 14.35 -1.02 5.81
CA TYR A 76 15.71 -0.71 5.38
C TYR A 76 16.64 -0.44 6.57
N LYS A 77 16.22 0.39 7.52
CA LYS A 77 17.01 0.70 8.72
C LYS A 77 17.23 -0.49 9.66
N THR A 78 16.26 -1.41 9.73
CA THR A 78 16.37 -2.63 10.54
C THR A 78 17.15 -3.75 9.84
N GLY A 79 17.62 -3.54 8.60
CA GLY A 79 18.39 -4.54 7.87
C GLY A 79 17.56 -5.77 7.49
N VAL A 80 16.26 -5.61 7.22
CA VAL A 80 15.42 -6.74 6.80
C VAL A 80 15.96 -7.29 5.48
N PRO A 81 16.26 -8.61 5.41
CA PRO A 81 16.80 -9.20 4.19
C PRO A 81 15.77 -9.09 3.07
N MET A 82 16.22 -8.60 1.92
CA MET A 82 15.42 -8.59 0.70
C MET A 82 15.34 -9.99 0.09
N TRP A 83 14.38 -10.19 -0.81
CA TRP A 83 14.32 -11.41 -1.62
C TRP A 83 15.65 -11.67 -2.34
N HIS A 84 16.12 -12.92 -2.34
CA HIS A 84 17.43 -13.32 -2.87
C HIS A 84 17.70 -12.90 -4.33
N GLY A 85 16.66 -12.72 -5.14
CA GLY A 85 16.78 -12.24 -6.53
C GLY A 85 16.65 -10.73 -6.70
N ALA A 86 16.54 -9.95 -5.62
CA ALA A 86 16.41 -8.50 -5.69
C ALA A 86 17.78 -7.86 -5.96
N VAL A 87 17.87 -7.07 -7.04
CA VAL A 87 19.04 -6.22 -7.32
C VAL A 87 18.79 -4.85 -6.69
N ILE A 88 19.67 -4.45 -5.78
CA ILE A 88 19.60 -3.15 -5.10
C ILE A 88 20.48 -2.18 -5.89
N ASP A 89 19.87 -1.16 -6.47
CA ASP A 89 20.60 -0.04 -7.03
C ASP A 89 20.99 0.92 -5.90
N GLN A 90 22.19 0.75 -5.35
CA GLN A 90 22.74 1.69 -4.39
C GLN A 90 23.41 2.83 -5.17
N PRO A 91 23.04 4.10 -4.94
CA PRO A 91 23.83 5.20 -5.48
C PRO A 91 25.25 5.10 -4.92
N GLU A 92 26.26 5.26 -5.79
CA GLU A 92 27.68 5.24 -5.41
C GLU A 92 27.93 6.21 -4.25
N GLY A 93 28.04 5.67 -3.04
CA GLY A 93 28.09 6.44 -1.80
C GLY A 93 28.65 5.58 -0.66
N PRO A 94 29.14 6.18 0.42
CA PRO A 94 30.11 5.58 1.37
C PRO A 94 29.55 4.48 2.31
N GLY A 95 28.61 3.65 1.85
CA GLY A 95 28.02 2.52 2.57
C GLY A 95 28.11 1.18 1.85
N ALA A 96 28.88 1.09 0.77
CA ALA A 96 28.94 -0.06 -0.16
C ALA A 96 29.61 -1.35 0.39
N GLY A 97 29.59 -1.60 1.70
CA GLY A 97 30.39 -2.68 2.29
C GLY A 97 30.00 -3.14 3.69
N ARG A 98 28.71 -3.25 4.01
CA ARG A 98 28.25 -3.96 5.21
C ARG A 98 27.04 -4.83 4.93
#